data_AF-A0AAW8KJI0-F1
#
_entry.id   AF-A0AAW8KJI0-F1
#
_cell.length_a   1.000
_cell.length_b   1.000
_cell.length_c   1.000
_cell.angle_alpha   90.00
_cell.angle_beta   90.00
_cell.angle_gamma   90.00
#
_symmetry.space_group_name_H-M   'P 1'
#
loop_
_entity.id
_entity.type
_entity.pdbx_description
1 polymer ?
#
loop_
_entity_poly.entity_id
_entity_poly.type
_entity_poly.pdbx_seq_one_letter_code
_entity_poly.pdbx_strand_id
1 'polypeptide(L)'
;MRKFMTRETVEENCNAFKKLFDNFIEFDDDFHYYGGTYGVKNDYNKEPDEGKAICLNNATWLMDINYIQFIRDIGKHFSVNTMLRADCYKQRL
;
A
#
# COMPACT_ATOMS: atom_id res chain seq x y z
N MET A 1 -23.80 1.35 2.68
CA MET A 1 -22.63 2.18 2.36
C MET A 1 -21.47 1.74 3.24
N ARG A 2 -20.23 1.62 2.73
CA ARG A 2 -19.07 1.22 3.56
C ARG A 2 -18.78 2.30 4.60
N LYS A 3 -18.40 1.90 5.81
CA LYS A 3 -18.04 2.82 6.91
C LYS A 3 -16.53 3.01 6.97
N PHE A 4 -16.09 4.20 7.37
CA PHE A 4 -14.68 4.46 7.64
C PHE A 4 -14.25 3.71 8.91
N MET A 5 -13.06 3.12 8.88
CA MET A 5 -12.51 2.32 9.99
C MET A 5 -11.41 3.12 10.70
N THR A 6 -11.16 2.82 11.97
CA THR A 6 -10.05 3.45 12.70
C THR A 6 -8.71 2.88 12.23
N ARG A 7 -7.62 3.60 12.48
CA ARG A 7 -6.26 3.13 12.12
C ARG A 7 -5.93 1.81 12.79
N GLU A 8 -6.21 1.71 14.08
CA GLU A 8 -6.05 0.49 14.88
C GLU A 8 -6.77 -0.70 14.25
N THR A 9 -8.05 -0.55 13.89
CA THR A 9 -8.78 -1.66 13.25
C THR A 9 -8.20 -2.03 11.88
N VAL A 10 -7.70 -1.05 11.11
CA VAL A 10 -7.03 -1.36 9.82
C VAL A 10 -5.73 -2.13 10.06
N GLU A 11 -4.92 -1.75 11.04
CA GLU A 11 -3.68 -2.44 11.41
C GLU A 11 -3.93 -3.86 11.91
N GLU A 12 -4.93 -4.05 12.78
CA GLU A 12 -5.39 -5.37 13.23
C GLU A 12 -5.81 -6.25 12.06
N ASN A 13 -6.57 -5.70 11.11
CA ASN A 13 -6.98 -6.42 9.91
C ASN A 13 -5.78 -6.80 9.03
N CYS A 14 -4.82 -5.90 8.83
CA CYS A 14 -3.58 -6.20 8.10
C CYS A 14 -2.82 -7.37 8.74
N ASN A 15 -2.71 -7.38 10.07
CA ASN A 15 -2.08 -8.48 10.80
C ASN A 15 -2.86 -9.80 10.65
N ALA A 16 -4.19 -9.74 10.67
CA ALA A 16 -5.04 -10.90 10.43
C ALA A 16 -4.90 -11.43 8.99
N PHE A 17 -4.77 -10.55 7.99
CA PHE A 17 -4.50 -10.95 6.60
C PHE A 17 -3.18 -11.68 6.48
N LYS A 18 -2.09 -11.16 7.07
CA LYS A 18 -0.78 -11.85 7.05
C LYS A 18 -0.91 -13.27 7.62
N LYS A 19 -1.49 -13.40 8.82
CA LYS A 19 -1.74 -14.70 9.47
C LYS A 19 -2.54 -15.68 8.61
N LEU A 20 -3.48 -15.17 7.81
CA LEU A 20 -4.25 -16.00 6.90
C LEU A 20 -3.39 -16.50 5.73
N PHE A 21 -2.57 -15.62 5.14
CA PHE A 21 -1.66 -15.97 4.05
C PHE A 21 -0.51 -16.87 4.47
N ASP A 22 -0.09 -16.84 5.73
CA ASP A 22 0.95 -17.73 6.28
C ASP A 22 0.60 -19.23 6.09
N ASN A 23 -0.70 -19.56 5.93
CA ASN A 23 -1.13 -20.93 5.64
C ASN A 23 -0.92 -21.38 4.19
N PHE A 24 -0.65 -20.43 3.28
CA PHE A 24 -0.59 -20.67 1.83
C PHE A 24 0.76 -20.30 1.21
N ILE A 25 1.52 -19.41 1.86
CA ILE A 25 2.74 -18.83 1.33
C ILE A 25 3.76 -18.70 2.48
N GLU A 26 5.01 -19.08 2.21
CA GLU A 26 6.12 -18.87 3.14
C GLU A 26 6.65 -17.44 3.00
N PHE A 27 6.59 -16.67 4.09
CA PHE A 27 7.12 -15.31 4.14
C PHE A 27 8.55 -15.26 4.66
N ASP A 28 9.31 -14.29 4.17
CA ASP A 28 10.59 -13.92 4.78
C ASP A 28 10.33 -13.02 5.99
N ASP A 29 10.20 -13.61 7.17
CA ASP A 29 9.95 -12.87 8.42
C ASP A 29 11.13 -12.01 8.87
N ASP A 30 12.34 -12.29 8.37
CA ASP A 30 13.52 -11.49 8.68
C ASP A 30 13.58 -10.24 7.77
N PHE A 31 12.91 -10.23 6.62
CA PHE A 31 12.88 -9.08 5.73
C PHE A 31 12.02 -7.95 6.32
N HIS A 32 12.63 -6.79 6.50
CA HIS A 32 11.98 -5.58 6.99
C HIS A 32 12.21 -4.43 6.02
N TYR A 33 11.09 -3.88 5.55
CA TYR A 33 11.06 -2.68 4.73
C TYR A 33 10.64 -1.49 5.59
N TYR A 34 11.52 -0.49 5.69
CA TYR A 34 11.29 0.67 6.56
C TYR A 34 10.50 1.79 5.88
N GLY A 35 10.25 1.68 4.58
CA GLY A 35 9.70 2.79 3.81
C GLY A 35 10.73 3.88 3.57
N GLY A 36 10.49 4.68 2.54
CA GLY A 36 11.21 5.92 2.29
C GLY A 36 10.25 7.09 2.38
N THR A 37 10.72 8.20 2.94
CA THR A 37 10.02 9.48 2.79
C THR A 37 9.94 9.81 1.30
N TYR A 38 8.87 10.49 0.88
CA TYR A 38 8.68 10.87 -0.53
C TYR A 38 9.93 11.54 -1.14
N GLY A 39 10.48 10.93 -2.20
CA GLY A 39 11.70 11.41 -2.88
C GLY A 39 13.02 10.95 -2.27
N VAL A 40 12.98 10.18 -1.19
CA VAL A 40 14.15 9.52 -0.57
C VAL A 40 14.19 8.06 -1.01
N LYS A 41 15.39 7.48 -1.13
CA LYS A 41 15.54 6.05 -1.40
C LYS A 41 14.88 5.24 -0.29
N ASN A 42 14.13 4.22 -0.67
CA ASN A 42 13.59 3.25 0.27
C ASN A 42 14.73 2.46 0.91
N ASP A 43 14.58 2.17 2.20
CA ASP A 43 15.54 1.39 2.96
C ASP A 43 14.94 0.03 3.37
N TYR A 44 15.78 -0.99 3.32
CA TYR A 44 15.45 -2.36 3.68
C TYR A 44 16.66 -3.02 4.33
N ASN A 45 16.43 -3.89 5.32
CA ASN A 45 17.51 -4.46 6.14
C ASN A 45 18.34 -5.53 5.42
N LYS A 46 17.73 -6.29 4.50
CA LYS A 46 18.37 -7.35 3.71
C LYS A 46 17.63 -7.56 2.40
N GLU A 47 18.29 -8.21 1.45
CA GLU A 47 17.58 -8.76 0.29
C GLU A 47 16.65 -9.90 0.74
N PRO A 48 15.46 -10.05 0.12
CA PRO A 48 14.55 -11.15 0.40
C PRO A 48 15.19 -12.50 0.07
N ASP A 49 14.95 -13.49 0.92
CA ASP A 49 15.41 -14.85 0.67
C ASP A 49 14.79 -15.42 -0.62
N GLU A 50 15.58 -16.18 -1.38
CA GLU A 50 15.12 -16.77 -2.64
C GLU A 50 13.94 -17.73 -2.42
N GLY A 51 12.86 -17.52 -3.17
CA GLY A 51 11.64 -18.35 -3.10
C GLY A 51 10.67 -17.98 -1.97
N LYS A 52 11.01 -17.05 -1.08
CA LYS A 52 10.10 -16.55 -0.04
C LYS A 52 9.32 -15.32 -0.50
N ALA A 53 8.11 -15.16 0.04
CA ALA A 53 7.27 -14.00 -0.21
C ALA A 53 7.56 -12.86 0.78
N ILE A 54 7.20 -11.64 0.38
CA ILE A 54 7.34 -10.44 1.19
C ILE A 54 5.96 -9.87 1.48
N CYS A 55 5.70 -9.57 2.75
CA CYS A 55 4.50 -8.84 3.16
C CYS A 55 4.81 -7.35 3.29
N LEU A 56 4.48 -6.54 2.28
CA LEU A 56 4.67 -5.09 2.30
C LEU A 56 3.38 -4.36 2.66
N ASN A 57 3.49 -3.35 3.54
CA ASN A 57 2.39 -2.44 3.84
C ASN A 57 2.64 -1.07 3.18
N ASN A 58 1.76 -0.68 2.25
CA ASN A 58 1.87 0.58 1.52
C ASN A 58 1.74 1.83 2.41
N ALA A 59 1.23 1.70 3.64
CA ALA A 59 1.20 2.78 4.61
C ALA A 59 2.61 3.35 4.88
N THR A 60 3.65 2.51 4.78
CA THR A 60 5.05 2.91 5.01
C THR A 60 5.56 3.99 4.05
N TRP A 61 5.02 4.09 2.83
CA TRP A 61 5.37 5.17 1.90
C TRP A 61 4.22 6.11 1.59
N LEU A 62 2.96 5.72 1.82
CA LEU A 62 1.80 6.58 1.53
C LEU A 62 1.50 7.57 2.66
N MET A 63 1.76 7.23 3.93
CA MET A 63 1.37 8.10 5.06
C MET A 63 2.18 9.40 5.14
N ASP A 64 3.43 9.38 4.67
CA ASP A 64 4.32 10.54 4.70
C ASP A 64 4.19 11.46 3.47
N ILE A 65 3.34 11.12 2.49
CA ILE A 65 3.21 11.92 1.27
C ILE A 65 2.40 13.18 1.53
N ASN A 66 2.98 14.34 1.21
CA ASN A 66 2.26 15.61 1.22
C ASN A 66 1.22 15.67 0.08
N TYR A 67 -0.01 16.10 0.40
CA TYR A 67 -1.11 16.20 -0.57
C TYR A 67 -0.78 17.03 -1.82
N ILE A 68 -0.16 18.20 -1.65
CA ILE A 68 0.18 19.08 -2.79
C ILE A 68 1.22 18.40 -3.67
N GLN A 69 2.21 17.76 -3.04
CA GLN A 69 3.24 17.02 -3.77
C GLN A 69 2.64 15.86 -4.57
N PHE A 70 1.73 15.10 -3.95
CA PHE A 70 1.02 14.00 -4.60
C PHE A 70 0.26 14.46 -5.84
N ILE A 71 -0.54 15.53 -5.74
CA ILE A 71 -1.31 16.04 -6.88
C ILE A 71 -0.39 16.58 -8.00
N ARG A 72 0.72 17.23 -7.64
CA ARG A 72 1.66 17.78 -8.63
C ARG A 72 2.44 16.69 -9.36
N ASP A 73 2.85 15.64 -8.67
CA ASP A 73 3.72 14.62 -9.25
C ASP A 73 2.93 13.49 -9.89
N ILE A 74 1.87 13.00 -9.23
CA ILE A 74 1.06 11.89 -9.71
C ILE A 74 -0.19 12.39 -10.40
N GLY A 75 -0.91 13.34 -9.81
CA GLY A 75 -2.21 13.81 -10.29
C GLY A 75 -2.20 14.29 -11.75
N LYS A 76 -1.13 14.95 -12.20
CA LYS A 76 -0.97 15.42 -13.59
C LYS A 76 -0.99 14.30 -14.64
N HIS A 77 -0.70 13.05 -14.27
CA HIS A 77 -0.70 11.91 -15.18
C HIS A 77 -2.08 11.28 -15.37
N PHE A 78 -3.08 11.68 -14.57
CA PHE A 78 -4.42 11.11 -14.61
C PHE A 78 -5.44 12.13 -15.11
N SER A 79 -6.07 11.84 -16.25
CA SER A 79 -7.20 12.63 -16.75
C SER A 79 -8.49 12.21 -16.06
N VAL A 80 -9.26 13.18 -15.57
CA VAL A 80 -10.58 12.96 -14.97
C VAL A 80 -11.52 12.23 -15.92
N ASN A 81 -11.52 12.60 -17.20
CA ASN A 81 -12.37 11.95 -18.21
C ASN A 81 -12.00 10.47 -18.42
N THR A 82 -10.73 10.11 -18.25
CA THR A 82 -10.31 8.70 -18.31
C THR A 82 -10.74 7.95 -17.06
N MET A 83 -10.61 8.57 -15.87
CA MET A 83 -11.06 7.97 -14.61
C MET A 83 -12.57 7.68 -14.62
N LEU A 84 -13.39 8.62 -15.10
CA LEU A 84 -14.85 8.46 -15.19
C LEU A 84 -15.28 7.33 -16.15
N ARG A 85 -14.42 6.92 -17.08
CA ARG A 85 -14.70 5.80 -17.99
C ARG A 85 -14.50 4.44 -17.35
N ALA A 86 -13.80 4.34 -16.20
CA ALA A 86 -13.65 3.07 -15.53
C ALA A 86 -14.98 2.62 -14.90
N ASP A 87 -15.33 1.34 -15.06
CA ASP A 87 -16.66 0.84 -14.72
C ASP A 87 -16.99 0.94 -13.22
N CYS A 88 -15.97 0.93 -12.36
CA CYS A 88 -16.12 1.14 -10.92
C CYS A 88 -16.68 2.53 -10.57
N TYR A 89 -16.44 3.56 -11.38
CA TYR A 89 -17.01 4.89 -11.22
C TYR A 89 -18.39 5.01 -11.87
N LYS A 90 -18.56 4.48 -13.09
CA LYS A 90 -19.87 4.49 -13.79
C LYS A 90 -20.99 3.86 -12.97
N GLN A 91 -20.71 2.76 -12.27
CA GLN A 91 -21.70 2.03 -11.49
C GLN A 91 -22.12 2.74 -10.19
N ARG A 92 -21.40 3.80 -9.79
CA ARG A 92 -21.59 4.52 -8.53
C ARG A 92 -22.00 5.98 -8.71
N LEU A 93 -22.15 6.43 -9.95
CA LEU A 93 -22.71 7.72 -10.36
C LEU A 93 -24.19 7.55 -10.67
#